data_AF-A0A934HEQ3-F1
#
_entry.id   AF-A0A934HEQ3-F1
#
_cell.length_a   1.000
_cell.length_b   1.000
_cell.length_c   1.000
_cell.angle_alpha   90.00
_cell.angle_beta   90.00
_cell.angle_gamma   90.00
#
_symmetry.space_group_name_H-M   'P 1'
#
loop_
_entity.id
_entity.type
_entity.pdbx_description
1 polymer ?
#
loop_
_entity_poly.entity_id
_entity_poly.type
_entity_poly.pdbx_seq_one_letter_code
_entity_poly.pdbx_strand_id
1 'polypeptide(L)'
;MSNFNGLNMSLGNLSRLSNAQTRSISAENFTGEKGKAGMATTGTGASPARELGQGWKVSPSIDIAPRETVTLAEITGPGAIQHLWITVAPVWWRKLVIRFYWDGESAPSVEVPLGDFFCNGWGVRCNISSLAVCVNPAGGFNSYWEMPFRQSARITLENLTEEQVAGFFYQITYTLTDVPEDAAYFHAQWRRSNPLPYQQ
;
A
#
# COMPACT_ATOMS: atom_id res chain seq x y z
N MET A 1 18.25 19.01 -21.85
CA MET A 1 17.79 17.63 -21.58
C MET A 1 17.17 17.64 -20.19
N SER A 2 15.94 17.16 -20.04
CA SER A 2 15.35 17.01 -18.70
C SER A 2 16.12 15.93 -17.93
N ASN A 3 16.46 16.21 -16.67
CA ASN A 3 17.04 15.21 -15.78
C ASN A 3 16.02 14.10 -15.53
N PHE A 4 16.50 12.91 -15.19
CA PHE A 4 15.63 11.79 -14.85
C PHE A 4 14.86 12.11 -13.56
N ASN A 5 13.53 12.05 -13.60
CA ASN A 5 12.66 12.42 -12.48
C ASN A 5 12.39 11.26 -11.51
N GLY A 6 13.00 10.09 -11.70
CA GLY A 6 12.85 8.95 -10.77
C GLY A 6 11.54 8.17 -10.93
N LEU A 7 10.79 8.42 -12.00
CA LEU A 7 9.62 7.64 -12.42
C LEU A 7 9.96 6.72 -13.58
N ASN A 8 9.05 5.82 -13.97
CA ASN A 8 9.25 4.83 -15.03
C ASN A 8 10.50 3.96 -14.81
N MET A 9 10.74 3.55 -13.55
CA MET A 9 11.90 2.77 -13.17
C MET A 9 11.96 1.45 -13.95
N SER A 10 13.08 1.20 -14.62
CA SER A 10 13.30 -0.03 -15.40
C SER A 10 14.80 -0.35 -15.49
N LEU A 11 15.14 -1.55 -15.95
CA LEU A 11 16.54 -1.96 -16.12
C LEU A 11 17.33 -1.01 -17.04
N GLY A 12 16.66 -0.37 -18.01
CA GLY A 12 17.30 0.55 -18.95
C GLY A 12 17.70 1.90 -18.36
N ASN A 13 17.18 2.29 -17.19
CA ASN A 13 17.45 3.57 -16.56
C ASN A 13 17.98 3.48 -15.11
N LEU A 14 18.31 2.27 -14.64
CA LEU A 14 18.77 2.00 -13.27
C LEU A 14 19.99 2.84 -12.84
N SER A 15 20.92 3.11 -13.76
CA SER A 15 22.15 3.86 -13.47
C SER A 15 22.00 5.38 -13.54
N ARG A 16 20.80 5.90 -13.83
CA ARG A 16 20.55 7.34 -13.95
C ARG A 16 20.37 7.98 -12.57
N LEU A 17 21.08 9.07 -12.35
CA LEU A 17 20.87 9.92 -11.17
C LEU A 17 19.54 10.67 -11.29
N SER A 18 18.84 10.81 -10.15
CA SER A 18 17.61 11.57 -10.01
C SER A 18 17.64 12.42 -8.74
N ASN A 19 16.91 13.54 -8.77
CA ASN A 19 16.67 14.38 -7.59
C ASN A 19 15.39 13.98 -6.83
N ALA A 20 14.71 12.92 -7.26
CA ALA A 20 13.50 12.41 -6.63
C ALA A 20 13.76 11.99 -5.18
N GLN A 21 12.78 12.21 -4.32
CA GLN A 21 12.92 11.93 -2.89
C GLN A 21 12.07 10.74 -2.48
N THR A 22 12.70 9.59 -2.26
CA THR A 22 12.00 8.40 -1.77
C THR A 22 11.60 8.53 -0.30
N ARG A 23 10.44 7.95 0.04
CA ARG A 23 9.87 7.86 1.38
C ARG A 23 9.21 6.50 1.57
N SER A 24 9.01 6.12 2.83
CA SER A 24 8.39 4.85 3.21
C SER A 24 7.47 5.04 4.40
N ILE A 25 6.18 4.77 4.23
CA ILE A 25 5.16 4.78 5.27
C ILE A 25 4.93 3.34 5.75
N SER A 26 4.83 3.14 7.06
CA SER A 26 4.53 1.85 7.68
C SER A 26 3.97 2.05 9.09
N ALA A 27 3.64 0.97 9.79
CA ALA A 27 3.22 1.02 11.20
C ALA A 27 4.28 1.62 12.17
N GLU A 28 5.52 1.77 11.72
CA GLU A 28 6.61 2.43 12.48
C GLU A 28 6.77 3.91 12.11
N ASN A 29 6.14 4.37 11.03
CA ASN A 29 6.28 5.72 10.51
C ASN A 29 5.06 6.06 9.66
N PHE A 30 3.97 6.45 10.31
CA PHE A 30 2.69 6.74 9.66
C PHE A 30 2.75 7.93 8.70
N THR A 31 3.70 8.86 8.90
CA THR A 31 3.88 10.06 8.05
C THR A 31 4.90 9.83 6.94
N GLY A 32 5.77 8.82 7.09
CA GLY A 32 6.87 8.56 6.16
C GLY A 32 8.01 9.58 6.27
N GLU A 33 8.01 10.45 7.29
CA GLU A 33 9.03 11.48 7.48
C GLU A 33 10.44 10.90 7.65
N LYS A 34 11.44 11.66 7.19
CA LYS A 34 12.85 11.27 7.29
C LYS A 34 13.27 11.11 8.75
N GLY A 35 13.81 9.94 9.08
CA GLY A 35 14.34 9.66 10.43
C GLY A 35 13.27 9.41 11.49
N LYS A 36 12.01 9.17 11.10
CA LYS A 36 10.91 8.89 12.04
C LYS A 36 10.53 7.41 12.17
N ALA A 37 11.18 6.50 11.44
CA ALA A 37 11.01 5.07 11.61
C ALA A 37 11.74 4.54 12.86
N GLY A 38 11.19 3.52 13.52
CA GLY A 38 11.81 2.90 14.70
C GLY A 38 11.71 3.76 15.97
N MET A 39 10.84 4.77 15.97
CA MET A 39 10.68 5.69 17.11
C MET A 39 9.70 5.16 18.16
N ALA A 40 8.94 4.10 17.84
CA ALA A 40 7.96 3.51 18.74
C ALA A 40 8.61 2.91 20.00
N THR A 41 7.98 3.13 21.16
CA THR A 41 8.36 2.50 22.44
C THR A 41 7.31 1.51 22.95
N THR A 42 6.14 1.49 22.31
CA THR A 42 5.05 0.54 22.53
C THR A 42 4.51 0.08 21.18
N GLY A 43 3.78 -1.03 21.16
CA GLY A 43 3.19 -1.57 19.93
C GLY A 43 3.12 -3.09 19.92
N THR A 44 2.69 -3.63 18.78
CA THR A 44 2.45 -5.06 18.57
C THR A 44 3.70 -5.94 18.71
N GLY A 45 4.90 -5.37 18.65
CA GLY A 45 6.20 -6.03 18.84
C GLY A 45 6.90 -5.71 20.15
N ALA A 46 6.25 -5.02 21.10
CA ALA A 46 6.92 -4.53 22.31
C ALA A 46 7.48 -5.63 23.21
N SER A 47 6.78 -6.75 23.39
CA SER A 47 7.26 -7.87 24.22
C SER A 47 8.50 -8.57 23.63
N PRO A 48 8.52 -8.92 22.33
CA PRO A 48 9.74 -9.38 21.65
C PRO A 48 10.89 -8.36 21.69
N ALA A 49 10.59 -7.06 21.57
CA ALA A 49 11.59 -5.98 21.49
C ALA A 49 11.99 -5.37 22.85
N ARG A 50 11.54 -5.94 23.98
CA ARG A 50 11.65 -5.36 25.33
C ARG A 50 13.08 -5.00 25.78
N GLU A 51 14.09 -5.61 25.18
CA GLU A 51 15.51 -5.43 25.51
C GLU A 51 16.30 -4.64 24.43
N LEU A 52 15.65 -4.23 23.33
CA LEU A 52 16.33 -3.65 22.17
C LEU A 52 16.37 -2.11 22.20
N GLY A 53 15.38 -1.46 22.80
CA GLY A 53 15.27 0.00 22.90
C GLY A 53 14.78 0.70 21.61
N GLN A 54 14.70 2.03 21.67
CA GLN A 54 14.30 2.88 20.54
C GLN A 54 15.31 2.80 19.39
N GLY A 55 14.83 2.77 18.15
CA GLY A 55 15.60 2.51 16.93
C GLY A 55 15.35 1.11 16.34
N TRP A 56 14.76 0.20 17.12
CA TRP A 56 14.30 -1.12 16.66
C TRP A 56 12.80 -1.12 16.32
N LYS A 57 12.35 -2.18 15.64
CA LYS A 57 10.96 -2.33 15.18
C LYS A 57 10.04 -2.83 16.31
N VAL A 58 9.50 -1.90 17.10
CA VAL A 58 8.67 -2.16 18.30
C VAL A 58 7.17 -2.25 17.97
N SER A 59 6.72 -1.59 16.92
CA SER A 59 5.34 -1.57 16.40
C SER A 59 5.31 -1.96 14.91
N PRO A 60 5.56 -3.25 14.58
CA PRO A 60 5.67 -3.70 13.19
C PRO A 60 4.35 -3.73 12.42
N SER A 61 3.21 -3.72 13.12
CA SER A 61 1.86 -3.82 12.58
C SER A 61 0.88 -2.98 13.39
N ILE A 62 -0.26 -2.70 12.77
CA ILE A 62 -1.44 -2.14 13.44
C ILE A 62 -2.50 -3.22 13.64
N ASP A 63 -3.37 -2.98 14.62
CA ASP A 63 -4.65 -3.67 14.73
C ASP A 63 -5.74 -2.73 14.20
N ILE A 64 -6.78 -3.28 13.59
CA ILE A 64 -7.88 -2.52 12.99
C ILE A 64 -9.18 -2.96 13.68
N ALA A 65 -9.85 -2.01 14.32
CA ALA A 65 -11.05 -2.26 15.08
C ALA A 65 -12.23 -2.68 14.18
N PRO A 66 -13.27 -3.30 14.77
CA PRO A 66 -14.52 -3.56 14.06
C PRO A 66 -15.07 -2.31 13.37
N ARG A 67 -15.49 -2.43 12.11
CA ARG A 67 -16.08 -1.32 11.31
C ARG A 67 -15.19 -0.10 11.11
N GLU A 68 -13.91 -0.18 11.47
CA GLU A 68 -12.99 0.96 11.37
C GLU A 68 -12.52 1.16 9.92
N THR A 69 -12.38 2.43 9.53
CA THR A 69 -11.59 2.84 8.37
C THR A 69 -10.32 3.51 8.85
N VAL A 70 -9.17 2.92 8.56
CA VAL A 70 -7.86 3.48 8.90
C VAL A 70 -7.25 4.17 7.69
N THR A 71 -6.53 5.27 7.91
CA THR A 71 -5.67 5.86 6.89
C THR A 71 -4.30 5.20 6.95
N LEU A 72 -3.92 4.47 5.90
CA LEU A 72 -2.62 3.82 5.79
C LEU A 72 -1.53 4.79 5.32
N ALA A 73 -1.89 5.74 4.46
CA ALA A 73 -1.00 6.79 3.98
C ALA A 73 -1.79 8.07 3.67
N GLU A 74 -1.18 9.20 4.01
CA GLU A 74 -1.58 10.55 3.62
C GLU A 74 -0.32 11.27 3.13
N ILE A 75 -0.27 11.59 1.84
CA ILE A 75 0.94 12.10 1.18
C ILE A 75 0.59 13.43 0.52
N THR A 76 1.44 14.45 0.75
CA THR A 76 1.31 15.78 0.15
C THR A 76 2.48 16.05 -0.79
N GLY A 77 2.19 16.69 -1.92
CA GLY A 77 3.13 17.04 -2.98
C GLY A 77 2.99 16.13 -4.20
N PRO A 78 3.64 16.47 -5.32
CA PRO A 78 3.66 15.64 -6.52
C PRO A 78 4.58 14.43 -6.33
N GLY A 79 4.20 13.29 -6.92
CA GLY A 79 4.99 12.07 -6.81
C GLY A 79 4.31 10.85 -7.41
N ALA A 80 4.84 9.67 -7.06
CA ALA A 80 4.20 8.40 -7.37
C ALA A 80 4.45 7.37 -6.27
N ILE A 81 3.42 6.57 -5.97
CA ILE A 81 3.62 5.32 -5.23
C ILE A 81 4.25 4.33 -6.21
N GLN A 82 5.31 3.66 -5.77
CA GLN A 82 6.08 2.74 -6.60
C GLN A 82 6.09 1.31 -6.06
N HIS A 83 5.78 1.15 -4.76
CA HIS A 83 5.69 -0.16 -4.16
C HIS A 83 4.72 -0.17 -2.98
N LEU A 84 3.90 -1.22 -2.93
CA LEU A 84 3.12 -1.60 -1.76
C LEU A 84 3.60 -2.97 -1.31
N TRP A 85 3.82 -3.14 -0.01
CA TRP A 85 3.93 -4.44 0.63
C TRP A 85 2.89 -4.55 1.74
N ILE A 86 2.13 -5.64 1.78
CA ILE A 86 1.11 -5.90 2.80
C ILE A 86 1.15 -7.38 3.20
N THR A 87 0.93 -7.68 4.48
CA THR A 87 0.55 -9.03 4.89
C THR A 87 -0.46 -8.99 6.03
N VAL A 88 -1.45 -9.88 5.92
CA VAL A 88 -2.51 -10.08 6.89
C VAL A 88 -3.09 -11.50 6.68
N ALA A 89 -3.64 -12.10 7.72
CA ALA A 89 -4.16 -13.46 7.65
C ALA A 89 -5.23 -13.62 6.52
N PRO A 90 -5.24 -14.75 5.78
CA PRO A 90 -6.14 -14.95 4.63
C PRO A 90 -7.63 -14.76 4.89
N VAL A 91 -8.09 -15.01 6.12
CA VAL A 91 -9.48 -14.82 6.54
C VAL A 91 -9.99 -13.39 6.32
N TRP A 92 -9.10 -12.40 6.21
CA TRP A 92 -9.44 -10.98 6.07
C TRP A 92 -9.49 -10.50 4.61
N TRP A 93 -9.00 -11.27 3.65
CA TRP A 93 -8.70 -10.77 2.30
C TRP A 93 -9.90 -10.25 1.51
N ARG A 94 -11.09 -10.82 1.71
CA ARG A 94 -12.36 -10.31 1.14
C ARG A 94 -13.24 -9.56 2.15
N LYS A 95 -12.73 -9.33 3.35
CA LYS A 95 -13.41 -8.62 4.44
C LYS A 95 -12.85 -7.21 4.65
N LEU A 96 -11.71 -6.92 4.02
CA LEU A 96 -11.06 -5.61 4.01
C LEU A 96 -11.19 -4.98 2.63
N VAL A 97 -11.52 -3.69 2.57
CA VAL A 97 -11.57 -2.91 1.32
C VAL A 97 -10.48 -1.86 1.35
N ILE A 98 -9.59 -1.89 0.35
CA ILE A 98 -8.54 -0.88 0.18
C ILE A 98 -9.02 0.18 -0.81
N ARG A 99 -8.78 1.45 -0.48
CA ARG A 99 -9.15 2.60 -1.31
C ARG A 99 -8.00 3.56 -1.51
N PHE A 100 -7.98 4.16 -2.69
CA PHE A 100 -6.96 5.12 -3.09
C PHE A 100 -7.67 6.34 -3.65
N TYR A 101 -7.21 7.52 -3.22
CA TYR A 101 -7.74 8.81 -3.61
C TYR A 101 -6.58 9.66 -4.12
N TRP A 102 -6.74 10.22 -5.31
CA TRP A 102 -5.75 11.09 -5.94
C TRP A 102 -6.16 12.56 -5.87
N ASP A 103 -5.21 13.44 -5.56
CA ASP A 103 -5.32 14.90 -5.67
C ASP A 103 -6.58 15.50 -5.00
N GLY A 104 -6.91 14.98 -3.81
CA GLY A 104 -8.01 15.47 -2.98
C GLY A 104 -9.41 15.05 -3.44
N GLU A 105 -9.53 14.09 -4.36
CA GLU A 105 -10.83 13.58 -4.80
C GLU A 105 -11.62 12.95 -3.64
N SER A 106 -12.95 13.09 -3.70
CA SER A 106 -13.86 12.53 -2.70
C SER A 106 -14.24 11.07 -2.98
N ALA A 107 -14.36 10.70 -4.26
CA ALA A 107 -14.65 9.35 -4.69
C ALA A 107 -13.34 8.60 -4.98
N PRO A 108 -13.16 7.35 -4.50
CA PRO A 108 -11.91 6.64 -4.69
C PRO A 108 -11.72 6.18 -6.14
N SER A 109 -10.54 6.46 -6.70
CA SER A 109 -10.11 5.93 -8.00
C SER A 109 -9.82 4.42 -7.98
N VAL A 110 -9.44 3.90 -6.81
CA VAL A 110 -9.29 2.46 -6.56
C VAL A 110 -10.21 2.07 -5.40
N GLU A 111 -11.07 1.07 -5.60
CA GLU A 111 -11.91 0.49 -4.54
C GLU A 111 -12.07 -1.01 -4.79
N VAL A 112 -11.33 -1.82 -4.02
CA VAL A 112 -11.18 -3.26 -4.28
C VAL A 112 -11.03 -4.00 -2.94
N PRO A 113 -11.61 -5.21 -2.78
CA PRO A 113 -11.23 -6.08 -1.67
C PRO A 113 -9.72 -6.35 -1.67
N LEU A 114 -9.10 -6.36 -0.48
CA LEU A 114 -7.64 -6.41 -0.35
C LEU A 114 -7.01 -7.59 -1.10
N GLY A 115 -7.56 -8.80 -0.96
CA GLY A 115 -7.04 -9.98 -1.66
C GLY A 115 -7.19 -9.91 -3.16
N ASP A 116 -8.34 -9.42 -3.64
CA ASP A 116 -8.63 -9.26 -5.06
C ASP A 116 -7.65 -8.28 -5.74
N PHE A 117 -7.25 -7.20 -5.05
CA PHE A 117 -6.23 -6.26 -5.52
C PHE A 117 -4.88 -6.96 -5.83
N PHE A 118 -4.51 -7.96 -5.02
CA PHE A 118 -3.29 -8.76 -5.20
C PHE A 118 -3.54 -10.11 -5.89
N CYS A 119 -4.56 -10.19 -6.75
CA CYS A 119 -4.92 -11.37 -7.54
C CYS A 119 -5.25 -12.64 -6.72
N ASN A 120 -5.56 -12.50 -5.43
CA ASN A 120 -5.97 -13.56 -4.52
C ASN A 120 -7.48 -13.48 -4.23
N GLY A 121 -8.27 -13.46 -5.31
CA GLY A 121 -9.70 -13.15 -5.24
C GLY A 121 -10.53 -14.14 -4.45
N TRP A 122 -10.20 -15.42 -4.37
CA TRP A 122 -11.06 -16.39 -3.66
C TRP A 122 -10.87 -16.43 -2.14
N GLY A 123 -10.10 -15.50 -1.56
CA GLY A 123 -9.70 -15.57 -0.15
C GLY A 123 -8.80 -16.77 0.15
N VAL A 124 -8.25 -17.38 -0.89
CA VAL A 124 -7.35 -18.53 -0.83
C VAL A 124 -6.00 -18.10 -1.36
N ARG A 125 -4.95 -18.46 -0.63
CA ARG A 125 -3.59 -18.12 -1.00
C ARG A 125 -3.16 -18.83 -2.27
N CYS A 126 -2.74 -18.02 -3.23
CA CYS A 126 -2.06 -18.41 -4.45
C CYS A 126 -0.77 -17.60 -4.56
N ASN A 127 0.33 -18.27 -4.90
CA ASN A 127 1.55 -17.55 -5.23
C ASN A 127 1.36 -16.90 -6.60
N ILE A 128 1.69 -15.61 -6.70
CA ILE A 128 1.59 -14.86 -7.96
C ILE A 128 3.01 -14.39 -8.30
N SER A 129 3.42 -14.63 -9.54
CA SER A 129 4.68 -14.15 -10.10
C SER A 129 4.37 -13.38 -11.37
N SER A 130 4.41 -12.05 -11.29
CA SER A 130 4.21 -11.16 -12.44
C SER A 130 5.07 -9.90 -12.25
N LEU A 131 5.15 -9.05 -13.28
CA LEU A 131 5.87 -7.77 -13.17
C LEU A 131 5.20 -6.82 -12.17
N ALA A 132 3.87 -6.75 -12.18
CA ALA A 132 3.13 -5.72 -11.45
C ALA A 132 2.67 -6.17 -10.07
N VAL A 133 2.32 -7.44 -9.90
CA VAL A 133 1.83 -8.01 -8.64
C VAL A 133 2.58 -9.30 -8.33
N CYS A 134 3.08 -9.42 -7.11
CA CYS A 134 3.71 -10.65 -6.61
C CYS A 134 3.09 -11.04 -5.27
N VAL A 135 2.79 -12.32 -5.11
CA VAL A 135 2.40 -12.91 -3.83
C VAL A 135 3.40 -14.00 -3.51
N ASN A 136 4.32 -13.67 -2.60
CA ASN A 136 5.48 -14.49 -2.30
C ASN A 136 5.13 -15.63 -1.34
N PRO A 137 5.98 -16.66 -1.23
CA PRO A 137 5.86 -17.67 -0.18
C PRO A 137 5.66 -17.02 1.21
N ALA A 138 4.80 -17.63 2.03
CA ALA A 138 4.26 -17.11 3.30
C ALA A 138 3.21 -15.98 3.21
N GLY A 139 2.85 -15.46 2.03
CA GLY A 139 1.68 -14.58 1.86
C GLY A 139 1.97 -13.08 1.89
N GLY A 140 3.19 -12.66 1.56
CA GLY A 140 3.51 -11.25 1.37
C GLY A 140 2.99 -10.72 0.04
N PHE A 141 1.99 -9.83 0.10
CA PHE A 141 1.46 -9.11 -1.05
C PHE A 141 2.42 -8.00 -1.47
N ASN A 142 2.73 -7.94 -2.77
CA ASN A 142 3.53 -6.89 -3.37
C ASN A 142 2.83 -6.34 -4.61
N SER A 143 2.82 -5.02 -4.74
CA SER A 143 2.40 -4.31 -5.95
C SER A 143 3.50 -3.35 -6.37
N TYR A 144 3.82 -3.34 -7.66
CA TYR A 144 4.84 -2.51 -8.32
C TYR A 144 4.24 -1.63 -9.43
N TRP A 145 2.90 -1.51 -9.48
CA TRP A 145 2.27 -0.48 -10.28
C TRP A 145 2.80 0.91 -9.88
N GLU A 146 3.25 1.70 -10.84
CA GLU A 146 3.50 3.12 -10.65
C GLU A 146 2.15 3.84 -10.59
N MET A 147 1.89 4.55 -9.48
CA MET A 147 0.63 5.26 -9.25
C MET A 147 0.92 6.75 -9.03
N PRO A 148 0.95 7.57 -10.10
CA PRO A 148 1.25 9.00 -10.01
C PRO A 148 0.14 9.81 -9.35
N PHE A 149 0.52 10.91 -8.71
CA PHE A 149 -0.36 11.94 -8.13
C PHE A 149 0.32 13.32 -8.18
N ARG A 150 -0.44 14.40 -8.39
CA ARG A 150 0.14 15.75 -8.64
C ARG A 150 0.12 16.67 -7.42
N GLN A 151 -0.79 16.43 -6.48
CA GLN A 151 -1.01 17.25 -5.30
C GLN A 151 -0.98 16.41 -4.04
N SER A 152 -1.66 15.26 -4.05
CA SER A 152 -1.73 14.38 -2.88
C SER A 152 -2.18 12.96 -3.22
N ALA A 153 -1.87 12.03 -2.32
CA ALA A 153 -2.38 10.67 -2.37
C ALA A 153 -2.83 10.26 -0.97
N ARG A 154 -3.99 9.61 -0.90
CA ARG A 154 -4.51 9.03 0.33
C ARG A 154 -4.87 7.57 0.11
N ILE A 155 -4.42 6.70 1.01
CA ILE A 155 -4.79 5.27 1.00
C ILE A 155 -5.51 4.96 2.30
N THR A 156 -6.70 4.39 2.21
CA THR A 156 -7.47 3.92 3.35
C THR A 156 -7.75 2.42 3.26
N LEU A 157 -7.99 1.81 4.43
CA LEU A 157 -8.42 0.43 4.54
C LEU A 157 -9.60 0.35 5.50
N GLU A 158 -10.70 -0.23 5.03
CA GLU A 158 -11.90 -0.42 5.82
C GLU A 158 -12.06 -1.89 6.23
N ASN A 159 -12.32 -2.12 7.52
CA ASN A 159 -12.76 -3.40 8.04
C ASN A 159 -14.28 -3.51 7.96
N LEU A 160 -14.79 -4.41 7.12
CA LEU A 160 -16.23 -4.60 6.94
C LEU A 160 -16.88 -5.50 8.01
N THR A 161 -16.16 -5.86 9.07
CA THR A 161 -16.59 -6.91 10.01
C THR A 161 -16.79 -6.37 11.42
N GLU A 162 -17.43 -7.20 12.25
CA GLU A 162 -17.55 -6.98 13.70
C GLU A 162 -16.34 -7.52 14.49
N GLU A 163 -15.33 -8.05 13.81
CA GLU A 163 -14.15 -8.65 14.42
C GLU A 163 -12.93 -7.73 14.28
N GLN A 164 -12.07 -7.70 15.29
CA GLN A 164 -10.79 -6.98 15.20
C GLN A 164 -9.83 -7.72 14.27
N VAL A 165 -9.21 -6.98 13.34
CA VAL A 165 -8.13 -7.49 12.50
C VAL A 165 -6.83 -7.26 13.25
N ALA A 166 -6.27 -8.32 13.82
CA ALA A 166 -4.98 -8.24 14.49
C ALA A 166 -3.82 -8.45 13.52
N GLY A 167 -2.72 -7.71 13.71
CA GLY A 167 -1.47 -7.91 12.97
C GLY A 167 -1.57 -7.59 11.48
N PHE A 168 -2.05 -6.39 11.14
CA PHE A 168 -1.99 -5.86 9.79
C PHE A 168 -0.63 -5.19 9.55
N PHE A 169 0.22 -5.82 8.73
CA PHE A 169 1.54 -5.30 8.39
C PHE A 169 1.50 -4.66 7.01
N TYR A 170 2.12 -3.49 6.88
CA TYR A 170 2.19 -2.83 5.58
C TYR A 170 3.42 -1.93 5.46
N GLN A 171 3.78 -1.66 4.21
CA GLN A 171 4.73 -0.64 3.80
C GLN A 171 4.26 -0.03 2.47
N ILE A 172 4.25 1.29 2.40
CA ILE A 172 3.92 2.06 1.20
C ILE A 172 5.16 2.89 0.86
N THR A 173 5.80 2.55 -0.25
CA THR A 173 7.00 3.24 -0.74
C THR A 173 6.62 4.12 -1.93
N TYR A 174 6.97 5.40 -1.81
CA TYR A 174 6.66 6.42 -2.79
C TYR A 174 7.85 7.33 -3.02
N THR A 175 7.82 8.09 -4.10
CA THR A 175 8.80 9.12 -4.41
C THR A 175 8.12 10.46 -4.62
N LEU A 176 8.70 11.54 -4.10
CA LEU A 176 8.29 12.91 -4.37
C LEU A 176 9.15 13.48 -5.49
N THR A 177 8.50 13.94 -6.55
CA THR A 177 9.15 14.40 -7.78
C THR A 177 8.13 15.08 -8.68
N ASP A 178 8.60 15.76 -9.73
CA ASP A 178 7.73 16.31 -10.76
C ASP A 178 7.09 15.19 -11.60
N VAL A 179 5.76 15.19 -11.66
CA VAL A 179 4.96 14.25 -12.44
C VAL A 179 4.70 14.82 -13.84
N PRO A 180 5.03 14.09 -14.93
CA PRO A 180 4.79 14.55 -16.29
C PRO A 180 3.31 14.88 -16.59
N GLU A 181 3.07 15.82 -17.50
CA GLU A 181 1.71 16.23 -17.89
C GLU A 181 0.92 15.08 -18.53
N ASP A 182 1.59 14.17 -19.22
CA ASP A 182 0.99 13.01 -19.89
C ASP A 182 0.78 11.79 -18.98
N ALA A 183 1.17 11.87 -17.70
CA ALA A 183 0.93 10.79 -16.74
C ALA A 183 -0.55 10.71 -16.32
N ALA A 184 -1.16 9.52 -16.47
CA ALA A 184 -2.52 9.25 -15.99
C ALA A 184 -2.54 8.73 -14.55
N TYR A 185 -3.73 8.65 -13.97
CA TYR A 185 -3.95 8.08 -12.63
C TYR A 185 -4.21 6.57 -12.70
N PHE A 186 -3.77 5.85 -11.68
CA PHE A 186 -4.06 4.43 -11.56
C PHE A 186 -5.49 4.21 -11.03
N HIS A 187 -6.24 3.33 -11.69
CA HIS A 187 -7.59 2.94 -11.28
C HIS A 187 -7.70 1.42 -11.20
N ALA A 188 -8.47 0.94 -10.23
CA ALA A 188 -8.85 -0.46 -10.13
C ALA A 188 -10.21 -0.59 -9.43
N GLN A 189 -11.11 -1.38 -10.02
CA GLN A 189 -12.45 -1.57 -9.48
C GLN A 189 -12.79 -3.04 -9.43
N TRP A 190 -13.40 -3.45 -8.33
CA TRP A 190 -13.93 -4.79 -8.18
C TRP A 190 -15.39 -4.85 -8.64
N ARG A 191 -15.74 -5.88 -9.40
CA ARG A 191 -17.11 -6.14 -9.84
C ARG A 191 -17.41 -7.62 -9.66
N ARG A 192 -18.62 -7.93 -9.24
CA ARG A 192 -19.13 -9.31 -9.11
C ARG A 192 -20.55 -9.38 -9.65
N SER A 193 -20.84 -10.45 -10.38
CA SER A 193 -22.20 -10.86 -10.71
C SER A 193 -22.52 -12.19 -10.02
N ASN A 194 -23.65 -12.26 -9.32
CA ASN A 194 -24.11 -13.47 -8.64
C ASN A 194 -25.64 -13.45 -8.45
N PRO A 195 -26.41 -14.29 -9.16
CA PRO A 195 -25.96 -15.33 -10.10
C PRO A 195 -25.33 -14.73 -11.37
N LEU A 196 -24.51 -15.52 -12.06
CA LEU A 196 -24.01 -15.14 -13.39
C LEU A 196 -25.20 -15.07 -14.38
N PRO A 197 -25.26 -14.03 -15.24
CA PRO A 197 -26.28 -13.99 -16.28
C PRO A 197 -26.10 -15.17 -17.25
N TYR A 198 -27.19 -15.85 -17.58
CA TYR A 198 -27.17 -16.96 -18.55
C TYR A 198 -27.24 -16.42 -19.97
N GLN A 199 -26.26 -16.79 -20.82
CA GLN A 199 -26.24 -16.50 -22.28
C GLN A 199 -26.39 -15.02 -22.67
N GLN A 200 -25.58 -14.13 -22.08
CA GLN A 200 -25.37 -12.78 -22.62
C GLN A 200 -24.23 -12.76 -23.64
#